data_AF-C3NGL4-F1
#
_entry.id   AF-C3NGL4-F1
#
_cell.length_a   1.000
_cell.length_b   1.000
_cell.length_c   1.000
_cell.angle_alpha   90.00
_cell.angle_beta   90.00
_cell.angle_gamma   90.00
#
_symmetry.space_group_name_H-M   'P 1'
#
loop_
_entity.id
_entity.type
_entity.pdbx_description
1 polymer ?
#
loop_
_entity_poly.entity_id
_entity_poly.type
_entity_poly.pdbx_seq_one_letter_code
_entity_poly.pdbx_strand_id
1 'polypeptide(L)' 'MILVEEILLIIGFLMLPYGLYEIIKSEADRAVKITLVGISIVLFAIETILVVKQ' A
#
# COMPACT_ATOMS: atom_id res chain seq x y z
N MET A 1 -5.02 -20.70 -5.40
CA MET A 1 -4.25 -19.49 -5.76
C MET A 1 -4.92 -18.23 -5.21
N ILE A 2 -6.25 -18.09 -5.36
CA ILE A 2 -7.06 -16.99 -4.79
C ILE A 2 -6.86 -16.78 -3.27
N LEU A 3 -6.80 -17.85 -2.46
CA LEU A 3 -6.70 -17.72 -0.99
C LEU A 3 -5.45 -16.93 -0.52
N VAL A 4 -4.30 -17.12 -1.18
CA VAL A 4 -3.06 -16.42 -0.80
C VAL A 4 -3.17 -14.95 -1.15
N GLU A 5 -3.76 -14.64 -2.31
CA GLU A 5 -3.93 -13.27 -2.78
C GLU A 5 -4.95 -12.47 -1.94
N GLU A 6 -6.05 -13.11 -1.52
CA GLU A 6 -6.99 -12.51 -0.57
C GLU A 6 -6.33 -12.20 0.78
N ILE A 7 -5.50 -13.12 1.30
CA ILE A 7 -4.75 -12.91 2.54
C ILE A 7 -3.77 -11.75 2.36
N LEU A 8 -3.05 -11.69 1.24
CA LEU A 8 -2.12 -10.59 0.95
C LEU A 8 -2.86 -9.26 0.84
N LEU A 9 -4.03 -9.22 0.19
CA LEU A 9 -4.86 -8.03 0.11
C LEU A 9 -5.32 -7.54 1.49
N ILE A 10 -5.72 -8.45 2.38
CA ILE A 10 -6.09 -8.12 3.76
C ILE A 10 -4.88 -7.57 4.52
N ILE A 11 -3.71 -8.20 4.40
CA ILE A 11 -2.47 -7.72 5.02
C ILE A 11 -2.13 -6.32 4.49
N GLY A 12 -2.22 -6.12 3.17
CA GLY A 12 -2.00 -4.82 2.52
C GLY A 12 -2.95 -3.76 3.05
N PHE A 13 -4.24 -4.08 3.18
CA PHE A 13 -5.25 -3.17 3.72
C PHE A 13 -4.96 -2.76 5.16
N LEU A 14 -4.53 -3.70 6.01
CA LEU A 14 -4.18 -3.43 7.40
C LEU A 14 -2.86 -2.66 7.54
N MET A 15 -1.88 -2.94 6.69
CA MET A 15 -0.55 -2.35 6.76
C MET A 15 -0.43 -1.01 6.05
N LEU A 16 -1.28 -0.72 5.06
CA LEU A 16 -1.24 0.55 4.31
C LEU A 16 -1.38 1.77 5.24
N PRO A 17 -2.36 1.85 6.16
CA PRO A 17 -2.46 2.97 7.10
C PRO A 17 -1.20 3.13 7.96
N TYR A 18 -0.62 2.02 8.42
CA TYR A 18 0.62 2.02 9.20
C TYR A 18 1.81 2.53 8.39
N GLY A 19 1.98 2.04 7.15
CA GLY A 19 3.03 2.48 6.25
C GLY A 19 2.93 3.98 5.91
N LEU A 20 1.71 4.47 5.66
CA LEU A 20 1.46 5.89 5.42
C LEU A 20 1.80 6.75 6.65
N TYR A 21 1.41 6.30 7.84
CA TYR A 21 1.75 6.98 9.10
C TYR A 21 3.27 7.09 9.30
N GLU A 22 4.01 6.00 9.10
CA GLU A 22 5.48 6.00 9.20
C GLU A 22 6.13 6.93 8.18
N ILE A 23 5.64 6.97 6.93
CA ILE A 23 6.14 7.91 5.91
C ILE A 23 5.90 9.36 6.35
N ILE A 24 4.70 9.68 6.84
CA ILE A 24 4.35 11.04 7.29
C ILE A 24 5.21 11.46 8.49
N LYS A 25 5.41 10.56 9.46
CA LYS A 25 6.19 10.77 10.69
C LYS A 25 7.70 10.85 10.43
N SER A 26 8.21 10.23 9.37
CA SER A 26 9.63 10.21 9.06
C SER A 26 10.24 11.62 8.94
N GLU A 27 11.55 11.76 9.13
CA GLU A 27 12.29 13.02 8.93
C GLU A 27 12.64 13.27 7.45
N ALA A 28 12.05 12.53 6.51
CA ALA A 28 12.36 12.64 5.08
C ALA A 28 11.84 13.94 4.46
N ASP A 29 12.48 14.37 3.37
CA ASP A 29 12.05 15.54 2.62
C ASP A 29 10.62 15.39 2.09
N ARG A 30 9.90 16.52 2.02
CA ARG A 30 8.50 16.56 1.59
C ARG A 30 8.28 15.91 0.22
N ALA A 31 9.20 16.14 -0.73
CA ALA A 31 9.13 15.54 -2.07
C ALA A 31 9.24 14.01 -2.02
N VAL A 32 10.10 13.48 -1.15
CA VAL A 32 10.26 12.04 -0.93
C VAL A 32 9.01 11.46 -0.30
N LYS A 33 8.46 12.12 0.74
CA LYS A 33 7.21 11.68 1.39
C LYS A 33 6.06 11.58 0.41
N ILE A 34 5.85 12.61 -0.43
CA ILE A 34 4.78 12.61 -1.44
C ILE A 34 4.97 11.47 -2.43
N THR A 35 6.21 11.25 -2.88
CA THR A 35 6.54 10.16 -3.80
C THR A 35 6.23 8.80 -3.16
N LEU A 36 6.65 8.57 -1.92
CA LEU A 36 6.44 7.31 -1.21
C LEU A 36 4.95 7.04 -0.95
N VAL A 37 4.21 8.03 -0.47
CA VAL A 37 2.75 7.92 -0.30
C VAL A 37 2.07 7.57 -1.63
N GLY A 38 2.45 8.26 -2.71
CA GLY A 38 1.93 8.01 -4.05
C GLY A 38 2.19 6.58 -4.51
N ILE A 39 3.43 6.11 -4.41
CA ILE A 39 3.81 4.73 -4.77
C ILE A 39 3.03 3.71 -3.93
N SER A 40 2.94 3.89 -2.61
CA SER A 40 2.21 2.97 -1.73
C SER A 40 0.73 2.84 -2.09
N ILE A 41 0.05 3.97 -2.36
CA ILE A 41 -1.36 3.96 -2.76
C ILE A 41 -1.54 3.30 -4.13
N VAL A 42 -0.69 3.62 -5.10
CA VAL A 42 -0.76 3.04 -6.45
C VAL A 42 -0.53 1.52 -6.41
N LEU A 43 0.47 1.05 -5.66
CA LEU A 43 0.74 -0.38 -5.52
C LEU A 43 -0.44 -1.12 -4.89
N PHE A 44 -1.01 -0.59 -3.81
CA PHE A 44 -2.18 -1.19 -3.18
C PHE A 44 -3.40 -1.22 -4.12
N ALA A 45 -3.61 -0.16 -4.92
CA ALA A 45 -4.68 -0.13 -5.91
C ALA A 45 -4.48 -1.18 -7.01
N ILE A 46 -3.25 -1.33 -7.52
CA ILE A 46 -2.91 -2.35 -8.52
C ILE A 46 -3.15 -3.76 -7.94
N GLU A 47 -2.69 -4.03 -6.72
CA GLU A 47 -2.93 -5.29 -6.02
C GLU A 47 -4.43 -5.58 -5.90
N THR A 48 -5.21 -4.61 -5.42
CA THR A 48 -6.68 -4.75 -5.28
C THR A 48 -7.34 -5.09 -6.63
N ILE A 49 -6.95 -4.40 -7.71
CA ILE A 49 -7.50 -4.66 -9.05
C ILE A 49 -7.14 -6.07 -9.52
N LEU A 50 -5.90 -6.52 -9.28
CA LEU A 50 -5.46 -7.85 -9.67
C LEU A 50 -6.26 -8.93 -8.94
N VAL A 51 -6.46 -8.78 -7.63
CA VAL A 51 -7.25 -9.76 -6.84
C VAL A 51 -8.72 -9.76 -7.24
N VAL A 52 -9.31 -8.60 -7.52
CA VAL A 52 -10.75 -8.49 -7.88
C VAL A 52 -11.04 -8.95 -9.32
N LYS A 53 -10.06 -8.89 -10.23
CA LYS A 53 -10.23 -9.27 -11.65
C LYS A 53 -9.80 -10.70 -11.98
N GLN A 54 -9.25 -11.44 -11.03
CA GLN A 54 -9.01 -12.88 -11.18
C GLN A 54 -10.30 -13.68 -11.05
#